data_AF-A0A9P2Z1D0-F1
#
_entry.id   AF-A0A9P2Z1D0-F1
#
_cell.length_a   1.000
_cell.length_b   1.000
_cell.length_c   1.000
_cell.angle_alpha   90.00
_cell.angle_beta   90.00
_cell.angle_gamma   90.00
#
_symmetry.space_group_name_H-M   'P 1'
#
loop_
_entity.id
_entity.type
_entity.pdbx_description
1 polymer ?
#
loop_
_entity_poly.entity_id
_entity_poly.type
_entity_poly.pdbx_seq_one_letter_code
_entity_poly.pdbx_strand_id
1 'polypeptide(L)'
;MKRTLYIFVIIAFLIICYIFLNFLFFDKWVCYSSEKQINSYIKNHDTKKLHDITDNNKTYQILRNSKKISIKLQSDNQGSEGIGYYQVNLNDKPAKLYIKIKHAFIPEVPEVKTIELE
;
A
#
# COMPACT_ATOMS: atom_id res chain seq x y z
N MET A 1 26.02 8.35 35.72
CA MET A 1 24.78 7.54 35.82
C MET A 1 23.54 8.28 35.30
N LYS A 2 23.13 9.41 35.88
CA LYS A 2 21.89 10.13 35.48
C LYS A 2 21.87 10.59 34.01
N ARG A 3 23.00 11.11 33.49
CA ARG A 3 23.13 11.54 32.08
C ARG A 3 23.02 10.39 31.09
N THR A 4 23.61 9.23 31.40
CA THR A 4 23.52 8.02 30.57
C THR A 4 22.10 7.46 30.56
N LEU A 5 21.45 7.41 31.72
CA LEU A 5 20.04 7.00 31.84
C LEU A 5 19.12 7.90 31.00
N TYR A 6 19.34 9.22 31.05
CA TYR A 6 18.58 10.19 30.26
C TYR A 6 18.72 9.96 28.74
N ILE A 7 19.93 9.66 28.27
CA ILE A 7 20.17 9.31 26.87
C ILE A 7 19.40 8.05 26.48
N PHE A 8 19.42 6.99 27.30
CA PHE A 8 18.66 5.78 27.04
C PHE A 8 17.14 6.02 26.97
N VAL A 9 16.60 6.85 27.87
CA VAL A 9 15.18 7.22 27.85
C VAL A 9 14.81 7.97 26.57
N ILE A 10 15.65 8.93 26.13
CA ILE A 10 15.43 9.63 24.87
C ILE A 10 15.45 8.66 23.68
N ILE A 11 16.43 7.77 23.62
CA ILE A 11 16.53 6.79 22.53
C ILE A 11 15.29 5.89 22.49
N ALA A 12 14.87 5.37 23.64
CA ALA A 12 13.67 4.55 23.74
C ALA A 12 12.41 5.32 23.29
N PHE A 13 12.28 6.58 23.71
CA PHE A 13 11.19 7.45 23.29
C PHE A 13 11.19 7.69 21.76
N LEU A 14 12.36 7.95 21.16
CA LEU A 14 12.48 8.12 19.72
C LEU A 14 12.11 6.85 18.95
N ILE A 15 12.48 5.67 19.44
CA ILE A 15 12.11 4.38 18.84
C ILE A 15 10.59 4.19 18.89
N ILE A 16 9.96 4.48 20.03
CA ILE A 16 8.49 4.39 20.18
C ILE A 16 7.80 5.35 19.23
N CYS A 17 8.25 6.60 19.16
CA CYS A 17 7.72 7.60 18.22
C CYS A 17 7.87 7.13 16.76
N TYR A 18 9.02 6.56 16.40
CA TYR A 18 9.23 6.01 15.07
C TYR A 18 8.25 4.89 14.74
N ILE A 19 8.08 3.90 15.63
CA ILE A 19 7.15 2.79 15.43
C ILE A 19 5.71 3.30 15.34
N PHE A 20 5.33 4.22 16.22
CA PHE A 20 3.98 4.78 16.28
C PHE A 20 3.62 5.60 15.03
N LEU A 21 4.55 6.42 14.53
CA LEU A 21 4.34 7.15 13.27
C LEU A 21 4.23 6.18 12.09
N ASN A 22 5.10 5.18 12.01
CA ASN A 22 4.99 4.16 10.96
C ASN A 22 3.64 3.45 11.03
N PHE A 23 3.18 3.06 12.21
CA PHE A 23 1.85 2.48 12.41
C PHE A 23 0.73 3.38 11.89
N LEU A 24 0.72 4.67 12.26
CA LEU A 24 -0.32 5.62 11.85
C LEU A 24 -0.35 5.91 10.35
N PHE A 25 0.82 5.88 9.68
CA PHE A 25 0.94 6.26 8.28
C PHE A 25 1.06 5.05 7.32
N PHE A 26 1.14 3.83 7.85
CA PHE A 26 1.39 2.62 7.06
C PHE A 26 0.35 2.42 5.95
N ASP A 27 -0.95 2.46 6.27
CA ASP A 27 -2.00 2.19 5.28
C ASP A 27 -2.06 3.27 4.19
N LYS A 28 -1.80 4.53 4.56
CA LYS A 28 -1.70 5.64 3.59
C LYS A 28 -0.49 5.45 2.68
N TRP A 29 0.65 5.05 3.24
CA TRP A 29 1.86 4.75 2.49
C TRP A 29 1.63 3.60 1.50
N VAL A 30 0.91 2.56 1.94
CA VAL A 30 0.54 1.43 1.09
C VAL A 30 -0.28 1.90 -0.10
N CYS A 31 -1.41 2.58 0.12
CA CYS A 31 -2.26 3.05 -0.98
C CYS A 31 -1.52 3.98 -1.93
N TYR A 32 -0.74 4.93 -1.40
CA TYR A 32 0.06 5.84 -2.20
C TYR A 32 1.08 5.10 -3.09
N SER A 33 1.78 4.11 -2.51
CA SER A 33 2.76 3.31 -3.23
C SER A 33 2.12 2.46 -4.31
N SER A 34 0.97 1.83 -4.01
CA SER A 34 0.21 1.04 -4.97
C SER A 34 -0.33 1.91 -6.12
N GLU A 35 -0.87 3.11 -5.83
CA GLU A 35 -1.31 4.05 -6.86
C GLU A 35 -0.14 4.41 -7.79
N LYS A 36 1.03 4.73 -7.22
CA LYS A 36 2.22 5.07 -7.99
C LYS A 36 2.71 3.90 -8.85
N GLN A 37 2.71 2.68 -8.31
CA GLN A 37 3.12 1.47 -9.02
C GLN A 37 2.20 1.17 -10.21
N ILE A 38 0.89 1.14 -9.99
CA ILE A 38 -0.10 0.86 -11.05
C ILE A 38 -0.07 1.97 -12.11
N ASN A 39 0.02 3.24 -11.71
CA ASN A 39 0.14 4.34 -12.67
C ASN A 39 1.43 4.28 -13.50
N SER A 40 2.52 3.74 -12.95
CA SER A 40 3.73 3.48 -13.73
C SER A 40 3.48 2.41 -14.79
N TYR A 41 2.75 1.34 -14.48
CA TYR A 41 2.41 0.30 -15.46
C TYR A 41 1.51 0.85 -16.56
N ILE A 42 0.50 1.65 -16.20
CA ILE A 42 -0.38 2.35 -17.15
C ILE A 42 0.42 3.26 -18.08
N LYS A 43 1.25 4.14 -17.51
CA LYS A 43 2.06 5.11 -18.26
C LYS A 43 3.02 4.43 -19.24
N ASN A 44 3.58 3.29 -18.86
CA ASN A 44 4.54 2.55 -19.68
C ASN A 44 3.86 1.54 -20.62
N HIS A 45 2.52 1.48 -20.64
CA HIS A 45 1.75 0.47 -21.38
C HIS A 45 2.20 -0.97 -21.08
N ASP A 46 2.58 -1.25 -19.83
CA ASP A 46 3.05 -2.58 -19.39
C ASP A 46 1.85 -3.52 -19.19
N THR A 47 1.36 -4.05 -20.31
CA THR A 47 0.19 -4.92 -20.35
C THR A 47 0.38 -6.21 -19.56
N LYS A 48 1.62 -6.73 -19.50
CA LYS A 48 1.94 -7.93 -18.72
C LYS A 48 1.77 -7.66 -17.23
N LYS A 49 2.38 -6.58 -16.72
CA LYS A 49 2.22 -6.23 -15.30
C LYS A 49 0.79 -5.88 -14.95
N LEU A 50 0.07 -5.18 -15.82
CA LEU A 50 -1.35 -4.90 -15.60
C LEU A 50 -2.19 -6.17 -15.55
N HIS A 51 -1.90 -7.15 -16.40
CA HIS A 51 -2.59 -8.44 -16.40
C HIS A 51 -2.24 -9.25 -15.15
N ASP A 52 -0.96 -9.30 -14.76
CA ASP A 52 -0.47 -10.04 -13.59
C ASP A 52 -1.13 -9.59 -12.28
N ILE A 53 -1.52 -8.31 -12.18
CA ILE A 53 -2.16 -7.74 -10.99
C ILE A 53 -3.70 -7.70 -11.06
N THR A 54 -4.32 -8.25 -12.10
CA THR A 54 -5.78 -8.25 -12.23
C THR A 54 -6.31 -9.65 -12.43
N ASP A 55 -7.23 -10.07 -11.56
CA ASP A 55 -7.80 -11.42 -11.63
C ASP A 55 -8.94 -11.54 -12.67
N ASN A 56 -9.41 -10.41 -13.23
CA ASN A 56 -10.47 -10.41 -14.23
C ASN A 56 -10.25 -9.41 -15.37
N ASN A 57 -10.77 -9.76 -16.56
CA ASN A 57 -10.63 -8.96 -17.77
C ASN A 57 -11.31 -7.59 -17.65
N LYS A 58 -12.40 -7.46 -16.87
CA LYS A 58 -13.09 -6.17 -16.67
C LYS A 58 -12.16 -5.15 -16.03
N THR A 59 -11.50 -5.52 -14.93
CA THR A 59 -10.55 -4.67 -14.21
C THR A 59 -9.33 -4.37 -15.06
N TYR A 60 -8.79 -5.39 -15.74
CA TYR A 60 -7.69 -5.22 -16.68
C TYR A 60 -7.98 -4.17 -17.76
N GLN A 61 -9.13 -4.27 -18.44
CA GLN A 61 -9.50 -3.33 -19.51
C GLN A 61 -9.68 -1.91 -18.97
N ILE A 62 -10.25 -1.75 -17.77
CA ILE A 62 -10.40 -0.44 -17.14
C ILE A 62 -9.04 0.18 -16.82
N LEU A 63 -8.11 -0.58 -16.23
CA LEU A 63 -6.77 -0.08 -15.94
C LEU A 63 -6.01 0.26 -17.22
N ARG A 64 -6.01 -0.65 -18.20
CA ARG A 64 -5.31 -0.50 -19.48
C ARG A 64 -5.77 0.72 -20.26
N ASN A 65 -7.06 1.03 -20.24
CA ASN A 65 -7.64 2.14 -20.99
C ASN A 65 -7.65 3.46 -20.19
N SER A 66 -7.26 3.43 -18.91
CA SER A 66 -7.16 4.63 -18.08
C SER A 66 -5.89 5.42 -18.42
N LYS A 67 -5.95 6.75 -18.39
CA LYS A 67 -4.75 7.60 -18.47
C LYS A 67 -3.97 7.61 -17.15
N LYS A 68 -4.70 7.56 -16.05
CA LYS A 68 -4.22 7.52 -14.67
C LYS A 68 -5.35 6.96 -13.80
N ILE A 69 -4.98 6.32 -12.69
CA ILE A 69 -5.89 5.96 -11.61
C ILE A 69 -5.60 6.74 -10.33
N SER A 70 -6.59 6.81 -9.44
CA SER A 70 -6.44 7.21 -8.04
C SER A 70 -6.97 6.12 -7.12
N ILE A 71 -6.28 5.90 -6.00
CA ILE A 71 -6.68 4.96 -4.95
C ILE A 71 -6.98 5.74 -3.67
N LYS A 72 -8.21 5.62 -3.17
CA LYS A 72 -8.62 6.19 -1.88
C LYS A 72 -8.91 5.06 -0.90
N LEU A 73 -8.20 5.05 0.22
CA LEU A 73 -8.44 4.12 1.34
C LEU A 73 -9.88 4.24 1.85
N GLN A 74 -10.58 3.11 2.01
CA GLN A 74 -11.92 3.05 2.62
C GLN A 74 -11.89 2.32 3.96
N SER A 75 -11.08 1.28 4.08
CA SER A 75 -10.85 0.56 5.34
C SER A 75 -9.36 0.42 5.62
N ASP A 76 -9.03 0.20 6.88
CA ASP A 76 -7.73 -0.33 7.31
C ASP A 76 -7.49 -1.74 6.76
N ASN A 77 -6.26 -2.22 6.95
CA ASN A 77 -5.82 -3.54 6.54
C ASN A 77 -6.54 -4.66 7.32
N GLN A 78 -7.21 -5.58 6.62
CA GLN A 78 -7.84 -6.78 7.22
C GLN A 78 -7.13 -8.09 6.86
N GLY A 79 -5.93 -8.01 6.28
CA GLY A 79 -5.18 -9.16 5.79
C GLY A 79 -4.33 -9.86 6.86
N SER A 80 -3.92 -11.10 6.57
CA SER A 80 -3.05 -11.93 7.41
C SER A 80 -1.88 -12.50 6.59
N GLU A 81 -0.91 -13.14 7.27
CA GLU A 81 0.18 -13.92 6.63
C GLU A 81 1.03 -13.14 5.60
N GLY A 82 1.28 -11.85 5.87
CA GLY A 82 2.10 -11.02 4.97
C GLY A 82 1.38 -10.57 3.71
N ILE A 83 0.05 -10.72 3.66
CA ILE A 83 -0.80 -10.09 2.64
C ILE A 83 -1.67 -9.04 3.34
N GLY A 84 -1.62 -7.81 2.85
CA GLY A 84 -2.54 -6.76 3.24
C GLY A 84 -3.78 -6.77 2.35
N TYR A 85 -4.96 -6.68 2.96
CA TYR A 85 -6.23 -6.55 2.27
C TYR A 85 -6.85 -5.19 2.59
N TYR A 86 -7.09 -4.41 1.54
CA TYR A 86 -7.61 -3.06 1.64
C TYR A 86 -8.87 -2.92 0.81
N GLN A 87 -9.93 -2.45 1.44
CA GLN A 87 -11.05 -1.87 0.70
C GLN A 87 -10.69 -0.45 0.29
N VAL A 88 -10.78 -0.17 -1.00
CA VAL A 88 -10.39 1.10 -1.60
C VAL A 88 -11.41 1.55 -2.64
N ASN A 89 -11.38 2.83 -2.98
CA ASN A 89 -12.01 3.31 -4.20
C ASN A 89 -10.95 3.52 -5.27
N LEU A 90 -11.10 2.81 -6.39
CA LEU A 90 -10.33 2.99 -7.62
C LEU A 90 -11.10 3.91 -8.57
N ASN A 91 -10.64 5.14 -8.78
CA ASN A 91 -11.37 6.15 -9.57
C ASN A 91 -12.84 6.27 -9.13
N ASP A 92 -13.05 6.42 -7.83
CA ASP A 92 -14.37 6.55 -7.18
C ASP A 92 -15.29 5.31 -7.29
N LYS A 93 -14.76 4.16 -7.73
CA LYS A 93 -15.47 2.87 -7.72
C LYS A 93 -14.90 1.94 -6.64
N PRO A 94 -15.75 1.23 -5.87
CA PRO A 94 -15.29 0.24 -4.90
C PRO A 94 -14.40 -0.81 -5.55
N ALA A 95 -13.30 -1.13 -4.87
CA ALA A 95 -12.32 -2.11 -5.31
C ALA A 95 -11.61 -2.72 -4.11
N LYS A 96 -11.12 -3.93 -4.32
CA LYS A 96 -10.27 -4.67 -3.39
C LYS A 96 -8.83 -4.56 -3.85
N LEU A 97 -7.95 -4.14 -2.95
CA LEU A 97 -6.51 -4.08 -3.17
C LEU A 97 -5.81 -5.08 -2.25
N TYR A 98 -5.11 -6.03 -2.88
CA TYR A 98 -4.28 -7.02 -2.19
C TYR A 98 -2.82 -6.66 -2.41
N ILE A 99 -2.09 -6.48 -1.32
CA ILE A 99 -0.66 -6.18 -1.37
C ILE A 99 0.16 -7.21 -0.60
N LYS A 100 1.38 -7.47 -1.06
CA LYS A 100 2.34 -8.27 -0.32
C LYS A 100 3.15 -7.36 0.61
N ILE A 101 3.01 -7.58 1.91
CA ILE A 101 3.75 -6.89 2.97
C ILE A 101 4.90 -7.81 3.39
N LYS A 102 6.14 -7.40 3.08
CA LYS A 102 7.34 -8.14 3.51
C LYS A 102 7.64 -7.92 4.99
N HIS A 103 7.55 -6.66 5.42
CA HIS A 103 7.84 -6.24 6.79
C HIS A 103 6.77 -5.26 7.25
N ALA A 104 6.05 -5.60 8.33
CA ALA A 104 5.06 -4.72 8.93
C ALA A 104 5.76 -3.48 9.54
N PHE A 105 5.17 -2.30 9.38
CA PHE A 105 5.65 -1.05 9.97
C PHE A 105 7.05 -0.59 9.53
N ILE A 106 7.57 -1.18 8.44
CA ILE A 106 8.75 -0.68 7.74
C ILE A 106 8.27 -0.03 6.44
N PRO A 107 8.74 1.18 6.08
CA PRO A 107 8.30 1.91 4.89
C PRO A 107 8.92 1.35 3.60
N GLU A 108 8.92 0.03 3.44
CA GLU A 108 9.24 -0.58 2.16
C GLU A 108 8.09 -0.36 1.18
N VAL A 109 8.40 -0.27 -0.12
CA VAL A 109 7.37 -0.18 -1.15
C VAL A 109 6.68 -1.54 -1.26
N PRO A 110 5.39 -1.66 -0.91
CA PRO A 110 4.67 -2.91 -1.05
C PRO A 110 4.50 -3.29 -2.52
N GLU A 111 4.37 -4.59 -2.75
CA GLU A 111 4.09 -5.13 -4.08
C GLU A 111 2.59 -5.34 -4.23
N VAL A 112 1.99 -4.74 -5.27
CA VAL A 112 0.59 -5.02 -5.62
C VAL A 112 0.50 -6.45 -6.13
N LYS A 113 -0.27 -7.27 -5.42
CA LYS A 113 -0.53 -8.66 -5.81
C LYS A 113 -1.72 -8.73 -6.75
N THR A 114 -2.83 -8.13 -6.33
CA THR A 114 -4.09 -8.13 -7.09
C THR A 114 -4.85 -6.83 -6.82
N ILE A 115 -5.51 -6.29 -7.83
CA ILE A 115 -6.57 -5.29 -7.72
C ILE A 115 -7.81 -5.78 -8.46
N GLU A 116 -8.96 -5.64 -7.81
CA GLU A 116 -10.24 -6.13 -8.32
C GLU A 116 -11.32 -5.07 -8.10
N LEU A 117 -11.99 -4.63 -9.17
CA LEU A 117 -13.19 -3.81 -9.06
C LEU A 117 -14.38 -4.67 -8.63
N GLU A 118 -15.19 -4.16 -7.70
CA GLU A 118 -16.48 -4.77 -7.33
C GLU A 118 -17.56 -4.58 -8.42
#